data_AF-A0A3C1SI64-F1
#
_entry.id   AF-A0A3C1SI64-F1
#
_cell.length_a   1.000
_cell.length_b   1.000
_cell.length_c   1.000
_cell.angle_alpha   90.00
_cell.angle_beta   90.00
_cell.angle_gamma   90.00
#
_symmetry.space_group_name_H-M   'P 1'
#
loop_
_entity.id
_entity.type
_entity.pdbx_description
1 polymer ?
#
loop_
_entity_poly.entity_id
_entity_poly.type
_entity_poly.pdbx_seq_one_letter_code
_entity_poly.pdbx_strand_id
1 'polypeptide(L)'
;MENNTTEPQSSLPANRFKGRKTFFVTPDTSLMPESYLEDYLTHGYEAYVISDNHACSFRKKIDLIVSIFPDSIIFFHIDHAADGIKWPSYIRELQQAYNNSIIIGVLYNKRINEAEARELERYYLLDVGIQGGCISLEFKRSRNFALIDKVMFANQAAGRRKTVRAMCDALSNMSFDRIRVHMRTKECLRYKAKILDVSLGHFSCIFTDYPYEIPLYEKVEDIIMLINGIHIRADAVLVMKRENPNSDSLYVFMFTRPDGSSGLQADSAVRLGKKIYQMITNETKKVLHDAFSKAGIEERNETLFL
;
A
#
# COMPACT_ATOMS: atom_id res chain seq x y z
N MET A 1 -47.59 -3.04 13.29
CA MET A 1 -46.55 -4.08 13.30
C MET A 1 -45.84 -3.99 11.97
N GLU A 2 -44.80 -3.17 11.91
CA GLU A 2 -43.95 -3.04 10.73
C GLU A 2 -42.59 -3.63 11.09
N ASN A 3 -42.18 -4.63 10.33
CA ASN A 3 -40.95 -5.39 10.52
C ASN A 3 -39.75 -4.53 10.12
N ASN A 4 -38.98 -4.11 11.12
CA ASN A 4 -37.61 -3.62 10.93
C ASN A 4 -36.68 -4.82 10.70
N THR A 5 -36.46 -5.19 9.44
CA THR A 5 -35.29 -5.98 9.04
C THR A 5 -34.09 -5.04 8.93
N THR A 6 -33.35 -4.90 10.02
CA THR A 6 -32.00 -4.34 10.01
C THR A 6 -31.06 -5.29 9.28
N GLU A 7 -30.67 -4.92 8.06
CA GLU A 7 -29.50 -5.50 7.39
C GLU A 7 -28.23 -5.17 8.21
N PRO A 8 -27.29 -6.13 8.34
CA PRO A 8 -26.05 -5.87 9.06
C PRO A 8 -25.16 -4.93 8.24
N GLN A 9 -24.94 -3.72 8.76
CA GLN A 9 -23.97 -2.76 8.24
C GLN A 9 -22.55 -3.35 8.29
N SER A 10 -22.07 -3.91 7.18
CA SER A 10 -20.64 -4.20 6.98
C SER A 10 -19.90 -2.91 6.61
N SER A 11 -19.69 -2.02 7.58
CA SER A 11 -19.02 -0.75 7.31
C SER A 11 -17.49 -0.89 7.42
N LEU A 12 -16.86 -1.60 6.49
CA LEU A 12 -15.48 -1.24 6.14
C LEU A 12 -15.58 0.07 5.34
N PRO A 13 -15.04 1.21 5.82
CA PRO A 13 -15.17 2.47 5.11
C PRO A 13 -14.52 2.33 3.73
N ALA A 14 -15.34 2.33 2.67
CA ALA A 14 -15.00 2.07 1.26
C ALA A 14 -13.88 2.94 0.66
N ASN A 15 -13.35 3.90 1.42
CA ASN A 15 -12.28 4.80 1.01
C ASN A 15 -10.88 4.34 1.47
N ARG A 16 -10.76 3.39 2.41
CA ARG A 16 -9.46 2.97 2.98
C ARG A 16 -8.66 1.99 2.12
N PHE A 17 -9.32 1.25 1.24
CA PHE A 17 -8.65 0.26 0.37
C PHE A 17 -8.57 0.71 -1.09
N LYS A 18 -8.74 2.01 -1.36
CA LYS A 18 -8.64 2.55 -2.72
C LYS A 18 -7.19 2.64 -3.17
N GLY A 19 -6.81 1.72 -4.04
CA GLY A 19 -5.51 1.68 -4.69
C GLY A 19 -5.29 0.31 -5.29
N ARG A 20 -4.52 0.25 -6.37
CA ARG A 20 -4.09 -1.03 -6.94
C ARG A 20 -3.15 -1.70 -5.96
N LYS A 21 -3.40 -2.97 -5.65
CA LYS A 21 -2.57 -3.77 -4.72
C LYS A 21 -1.89 -4.89 -5.48
N THR A 22 -0.64 -5.16 -5.12
CA THR A 22 0.13 -6.26 -5.68
C THR A 22 0.30 -7.36 -4.65
N PHE A 23 -0.06 -8.59 -4.99
CA PHE A 23 0.06 -9.75 -4.12
C PHE A 23 1.06 -10.74 -4.74
N PHE A 24 2.06 -11.12 -3.96
CA PHE A 24 2.99 -12.19 -4.28
C PHE A 24 2.56 -13.42 -3.51
N VAL A 25 2.06 -14.41 -4.23
CA VAL A 25 1.50 -15.65 -3.65
C VAL A 25 2.59 -16.70 -3.60
N THR A 26 2.85 -17.18 -2.39
CA THR A 26 3.85 -18.21 -2.06
C THR A 26 5.21 -17.97 -2.74
N PRO A 27 5.77 -16.74 -2.71
CA PRO A 27 7.04 -16.45 -3.36
C PRO A 27 8.18 -17.21 -2.67
N ASP A 28 9.24 -17.49 -3.41
CA ASP A 28 10.50 -17.91 -2.79
C ASP A 28 11.10 -16.72 -2.02
N THR A 29 10.95 -16.73 -0.69
CA THR A 29 11.44 -15.67 0.19
C THR A 29 12.96 -15.62 0.30
N SER A 30 13.70 -16.57 -0.27
CA SER A 30 15.16 -16.47 -0.40
C SER A 30 15.57 -15.60 -1.60
N LEU A 31 14.78 -15.66 -2.68
CA LEU A 31 15.01 -14.90 -3.92
C LEU A 31 14.27 -13.55 -3.94
N MET A 32 13.12 -13.49 -3.27
CA MET A 32 12.30 -12.29 -3.09
C MET A 32 11.93 -12.11 -1.60
N PRO A 33 12.84 -11.57 -0.78
CA PRO A 33 12.59 -11.49 0.66
C PRO A 33 11.73 -10.28 1.02
N GLU A 34 11.01 -10.37 2.14
CA GLU A 34 9.97 -9.40 2.53
C GLU A 34 10.45 -7.96 2.67
N SER A 35 11.75 -7.73 2.92
CA SER A 35 12.28 -6.36 2.97
C SER A 35 12.12 -5.59 1.65
N TYR A 36 11.91 -6.29 0.52
CA TYR A 36 11.58 -5.66 -0.76
C TYR A 36 10.25 -4.92 -0.73
N LEU A 37 9.30 -5.35 0.10
CA LEU A 37 8.00 -4.71 0.21
C LEU A 37 8.11 -3.28 0.73
N GLU A 38 9.04 -3.03 1.66
CA GLU A 38 9.35 -1.68 2.16
C GLU A 38 9.90 -0.80 1.03
N ASP A 39 10.85 -1.33 0.27
CA ASP A 39 11.47 -0.61 -0.85
C ASP A 39 10.46 -0.33 -1.97
N TYR A 40 9.60 -1.30 -2.31
CA TYR A 40 8.52 -1.12 -3.28
C TYR A 40 7.50 -0.06 -2.87
N LEU A 41 7.23 0.08 -1.57
CA LEU A 41 6.39 1.16 -1.07
C LEU A 41 7.00 2.53 -1.36
N THR A 42 8.33 2.67 -1.29
CA THR A 42 9.01 3.93 -1.63
C THR A 42 8.86 4.28 -3.11
N HIS A 43 8.68 3.28 -3.98
CA HIS A 43 8.37 3.45 -5.40
C HIS A 43 6.86 3.68 -5.67
N GLY A 44 6.04 3.69 -4.62
CA GLY A 44 4.60 3.92 -4.71
C GLY A 44 3.75 2.65 -4.83
N TYR A 45 4.34 1.46 -4.72
CA TYR A 45 3.62 0.20 -4.84
C TYR A 45 3.12 -0.30 -3.47
N GLU A 46 1.84 -0.64 -3.38
CA GLU A 46 1.33 -1.39 -2.24
C GLU A 46 1.44 -2.90 -2.52
N ALA A 47 2.52 -3.50 -2.02
CA ALA A 47 2.84 -4.91 -2.25
C ALA A 47 2.74 -5.75 -0.97
N TYR A 48 2.26 -6.99 -1.11
CA TYR A 48 2.06 -7.93 -0.01
C TYR A 48 2.53 -9.34 -0.39
N VAL A 49 3.05 -10.07 0.59
CA VAL A 49 3.31 -11.50 0.47
C VAL A 49 2.17 -12.29 1.10
N ILE A 50 1.65 -13.26 0.36
CA ILE A 50 0.62 -14.21 0.82
C ILE A 50 1.28 -15.56 0.97
N SER A 51 1.48 -15.96 2.22
CA SER A 51 2.09 -17.25 2.56
C SER A 51 1.08 -18.40 2.44
N ASP A 52 1.60 -19.62 2.31
CA ASP A 52 0.78 -20.81 2.34
C ASP A 52 0.44 -21.24 3.78
N ASN A 53 -0.41 -20.46 4.45
CA ASN A 53 -0.94 -20.83 5.77
C ASN A 53 -2.18 -21.74 5.65
N HIS A 54 -2.32 -22.77 6.48
CA HIS A 54 -3.49 -23.67 6.44
C HIS A 54 -4.78 -23.06 7.04
N ALA A 55 -4.93 -21.72 6.99
CA ALA A 55 -6.10 -21.05 7.55
C ALA A 55 -7.38 -21.46 6.81
N CYS A 56 -7.34 -21.39 5.47
CA CYS A 56 -8.36 -21.88 4.54
C CYS A 56 -7.69 -22.40 3.26
N SER A 57 -8.46 -23.03 2.38
CA SER A 57 -7.95 -23.56 1.11
C SER A 57 -7.29 -22.49 0.24
N PHE A 58 -6.28 -22.89 -0.54
CA PHE A 58 -5.53 -21.97 -1.42
C PHE A 58 -6.45 -21.20 -2.37
N ARG A 59 -7.41 -21.90 -3.01
CA ARG A 59 -8.39 -21.28 -3.92
C ARG A 59 -9.21 -20.22 -3.21
N LYS A 60 -9.73 -20.55 -2.02
CA LYS A 60 -10.53 -19.62 -1.22
C LYS A 60 -9.75 -18.37 -0.81
N LYS A 61 -8.46 -18.47 -0.51
CA LYS A 61 -7.61 -17.29 -0.24
C LYS A 61 -7.56 -16.34 -1.42
N ILE A 62 -7.34 -16.88 -2.63
CA ILE A 62 -7.27 -16.06 -3.84
C ILE A 62 -8.63 -15.41 -4.11
N ASP A 63 -9.72 -16.16 -3.99
CA ASP A 63 -11.07 -15.62 -4.19
C ASP A 63 -11.38 -14.47 -3.23
N LEU A 64 -10.97 -14.60 -1.96
CA LEU A 64 -11.12 -13.54 -0.95
C LEU A 64 -10.26 -12.32 -1.28
N ILE A 65 -9.01 -12.50 -1.71
CA ILE A 65 -8.13 -11.39 -2.11
C ILE A 65 -8.78 -10.61 -3.25
N VAL A 66 -9.25 -11.30 -4.30
CA VAL A 66 -9.87 -10.66 -5.47
C VAL A 66 -11.19 -9.99 -5.10
N SER A 67 -12.00 -10.62 -4.25
CA SER A 67 -13.25 -10.05 -3.78
C SER A 67 -13.06 -8.78 -2.95
N ILE A 68 -12.03 -8.72 -2.11
CA ILE A 68 -11.74 -7.55 -1.26
C ILE A 68 -11.03 -6.47 -2.08
N PHE A 69 -10.18 -6.87 -3.04
CA PHE A 69 -9.33 -5.99 -3.85
C PHE A 69 -9.52 -6.27 -5.35
N PRO A 70 -10.60 -5.76 -5.96
CA PRO A 70 -10.96 -6.09 -7.35
C PRO A 70 -9.99 -5.53 -8.40
N ASP A 71 -9.25 -4.46 -8.08
CA ASP A 71 -8.16 -3.90 -8.92
C ASP A 71 -6.80 -4.36 -8.36
N SER A 72 -6.54 -5.67 -8.43
CA SER A 72 -5.31 -6.27 -7.91
C SER A 72 -4.43 -6.86 -9.00
N ILE A 73 -3.13 -6.86 -8.74
CA ILE A 73 -2.12 -7.62 -9.48
C ILE A 73 -1.74 -8.82 -8.61
N ILE A 74 -1.81 -10.03 -9.15
CA ILE A 74 -1.44 -11.25 -8.43
C ILE A 74 -0.31 -11.95 -9.18
N PHE A 75 0.81 -12.13 -8.49
CA PHE A 75 1.95 -12.90 -8.96
C PHE A 75 1.96 -14.27 -8.28
N PHE A 76 1.87 -15.34 -9.07
CA PHE A 76 2.01 -16.71 -8.58
C PHE A 76 3.43 -17.23 -8.76
N HIS A 77 4.00 -17.83 -7.73
CA HIS A 77 5.26 -18.56 -7.87
C HIS A 77 5.00 -19.98 -8.36
N ILE A 78 5.19 -20.22 -9.65
CA ILE A 78 4.73 -21.46 -10.31
C ILE A 78 5.61 -22.69 -10.02
N ASP A 79 6.80 -22.48 -9.46
CA ASP A 79 7.66 -23.59 -8.98
C ASP A 79 7.30 -24.03 -7.57
N HIS A 80 6.47 -23.26 -6.87
CA HIS A 80 5.90 -23.70 -5.62
C HIS A 80 4.86 -24.80 -5.88
N ALA A 81 5.05 -25.95 -5.25
CA ALA A 81 4.04 -27.00 -5.25
C ALA A 81 2.88 -26.59 -4.34
N ALA A 82 1.75 -26.24 -4.95
CA ALA A 82 0.49 -26.02 -4.24
C ALA A 82 -0.41 -27.23 -4.43
N ASP A 83 -0.89 -27.81 -3.33
CA ASP A 83 -1.67 -29.06 -3.35
C ASP A 83 -2.92 -28.92 -4.24
N GLY A 84 -3.06 -29.84 -5.19
CA GLY A 84 -4.19 -29.89 -6.11
C GLY A 84 -4.21 -28.76 -7.16
N ILE A 85 -3.17 -27.92 -7.26
CA ILE A 85 -3.12 -26.82 -8.22
C ILE A 85 -2.26 -27.20 -9.44
N LYS A 86 -2.90 -27.15 -10.61
CA LYS A 86 -2.20 -27.10 -11.90
C LYS A 86 -2.20 -25.65 -12.38
N TRP A 87 -1.07 -24.97 -12.24
CA TRP A 87 -0.95 -23.52 -12.46
C TRP A 87 -1.60 -23.02 -13.76
N PRO A 88 -1.35 -23.61 -14.94
CA PRO A 88 -1.94 -23.10 -16.18
C PRO A 88 -3.47 -23.21 -16.21
N SER A 89 -4.03 -24.33 -15.75
CA SER A 89 -5.48 -24.52 -15.70
C SER A 89 -6.12 -23.58 -14.68
N TYR A 90 -5.51 -23.49 -13.50
CA TYR A 90 -6.00 -22.64 -12.43
C TYR A 90 -5.99 -21.15 -12.79
N ILE A 91 -4.92 -20.67 -13.44
CA ILE A 91 -4.84 -19.28 -13.89
C ILE A 91 -5.93 -18.99 -14.93
N ARG A 92 -6.17 -19.89 -15.89
CA ARG A 92 -7.26 -19.72 -16.86
C ARG A 92 -8.64 -19.69 -16.20
N GLU A 93 -8.88 -20.58 -15.23
CA GLU A 93 -10.11 -20.58 -14.43
C GLU A 93 -10.32 -19.25 -13.72
N LEU A 94 -9.28 -18.69 -13.10
CA LEU A 94 -9.33 -17.38 -12.44
C LEU A 94 -9.60 -16.24 -13.44
N GLN A 95 -8.90 -16.22 -14.57
CA GLN A 95 -9.10 -15.21 -15.62
C GLN A 95 -10.55 -15.20 -16.13
N GLN A 96 -11.14 -16.39 -16.29
CA GLN A 96 -12.54 -16.54 -16.69
C GLN A 96 -13.50 -16.12 -15.57
N ALA A 97 -13.28 -16.59 -14.34
CA ALA A 97 -14.14 -16.29 -13.19
C ALA A 97 -14.23 -14.80 -12.90
N TYR A 98 -13.13 -14.06 -13.10
CA TYR A 98 -13.04 -12.63 -12.83
C TYR A 98 -13.04 -11.77 -14.10
N ASN A 99 -13.35 -12.34 -15.26
CA ASN A 99 -13.42 -11.64 -16.55
C ASN A 99 -12.21 -10.70 -16.81
N ASN A 100 -11.01 -11.17 -16.50
CA ASN A 100 -9.76 -10.40 -16.58
C ASN A 100 -9.76 -9.05 -15.83
N SER A 101 -10.56 -8.90 -14.76
CA SER A 101 -10.56 -7.69 -13.92
C SER A 101 -9.27 -7.55 -13.10
N ILE A 102 -8.58 -8.67 -12.87
CA ILE A 102 -7.29 -8.73 -12.18
C ILE A 102 -6.16 -8.99 -13.17
N ILE A 103 -4.98 -8.44 -12.85
CA ILE A 103 -3.77 -8.68 -13.64
C ILE A 103 -3.03 -9.85 -13.01
N ILE A 104 -2.82 -10.93 -13.76
CA ILE A 104 -2.09 -12.10 -13.27
C ILE A 104 -0.71 -12.14 -13.89
N GLY A 105 0.32 -12.26 -13.06
CA GLY A 105 1.70 -12.54 -13.47
C GLY A 105 2.23 -13.82 -12.84
N VAL A 106 3.38 -14.31 -13.31
CA VAL A 106 4.04 -15.48 -12.74
C VAL A 106 5.50 -15.20 -12.42
N LEU A 107 5.96 -15.78 -11.32
CA LEU A 107 7.36 -15.85 -10.91
C LEU A 107 7.82 -17.31 -11.04
N TYR A 108 9.06 -17.53 -11.48
CA TYR A 108 9.68 -18.85 -11.48
C TYR A 108 11.19 -18.73 -11.30
N ASN A 109 11.81 -19.78 -10.79
CA ASN A 109 13.25 -19.89 -10.63
C ASN A 109 13.94 -19.98 -11.98
N LYS A 110 15.06 -19.27 -12.13
CA LYS A 110 15.87 -19.30 -13.35
C LYS A 110 16.16 -20.73 -13.79
N ARG A 111 15.75 -21.06 -15.03
CA ARG A 111 16.05 -22.35 -15.66
C ARG A 111 17.49 -22.39 -16.13
N ILE A 112 18.09 -23.58 -16.08
CA ILE A 112 19.45 -23.82 -16.56
C ILE A 112 19.47 -23.77 -18.10
N ASN A 113 18.42 -24.31 -18.74
CA ASN A 113 18.28 -24.31 -20.19
C ASN A 113 17.51 -23.07 -20.65
N GLU A 114 18.15 -22.23 -21.47
CA GLU A 114 17.51 -21.04 -22.04
C GLU A 114 16.37 -21.34 -23.02
N ALA A 115 16.40 -22.50 -23.68
CA ALA A 115 15.30 -22.91 -24.55
C ALA A 115 14.05 -23.22 -23.72
N GLU A 116 14.22 -23.95 -22.62
CA GLU A 116 13.14 -24.26 -21.66
C GLU A 116 12.56 -22.97 -21.05
N ALA A 117 13.43 -22.02 -20.66
CA ALA A 117 12.99 -20.74 -20.14
C ALA A 117 12.11 -19.98 -21.15
N ARG A 118 12.57 -19.89 -22.41
CA ARG A 118 11.83 -19.23 -23.49
C ARG A 118 10.52 -19.92 -23.83
N GLU A 119 10.49 -21.24 -23.81
CA GLU A 119 9.26 -22.01 -24.02
C GLU A 119 8.25 -21.77 -22.90
N LEU A 120 8.70 -21.76 -21.64
CA LEU A 120 7.87 -21.45 -20.49
C LEU A 120 7.29 -20.03 -20.57
N GLU A 121 8.13 -19.04 -20.87
CA GLU A 121 7.69 -17.65 -21.07
C GLU A 121 6.66 -17.53 -22.20
N ARG A 122 6.95 -18.14 -23.36
CA ARG A 122 6.04 -18.15 -24.51
C ARG A 122 4.70 -18.80 -24.14
N TYR A 123 4.74 -19.93 -23.43
CA TYR A 123 3.54 -20.65 -23.01
C TYR A 123 2.66 -19.80 -22.10
N TYR A 124 3.23 -19.18 -21.06
CA TYR A 124 2.43 -18.36 -20.13
C TYR A 124 1.94 -17.06 -20.78
N LEU A 125 2.78 -16.38 -21.57
CA LEU A 125 2.42 -15.09 -22.18
C LEU A 125 1.44 -15.25 -23.35
N LEU A 126 1.58 -16.28 -24.18
CA LEU A 126 0.75 -16.45 -25.39
C LEU A 126 -0.35 -17.50 -25.22
N ASP A 127 -0.03 -18.67 -24.67
CA ASP A 127 -0.96 -19.81 -24.64
C ASP A 127 -1.86 -19.78 -23.39
N VAL A 128 -1.35 -19.32 -22.25
CA VAL A 128 -2.16 -19.02 -21.05
C VAL A 128 -2.75 -17.61 -21.14
N GLY A 129 -2.00 -16.66 -21.70
CA GLY A 129 -2.47 -15.29 -21.93
C GLY A 129 -2.43 -14.41 -20.68
N ILE A 130 -1.39 -14.58 -19.84
CA ILE A 130 -1.23 -13.75 -18.64
C ILE A 130 -0.82 -12.31 -19.02
N GLN A 131 -1.29 -11.33 -18.25
CA GLN A 131 -1.05 -9.90 -18.53
C GLN A 131 0.05 -9.30 -17.65
N GLY A 132 0.26 -9.84 -16.45
CA GLY A 132 1.18 -9.33 -15.43
C GLY A 132 2.64 -9.65 -15.68
N GLY A 133 2.96 -10.36 -16.76
CA GLY A 133 4.32 -10.75 -17.12
C GLY A 133 4.78 -12.06 -16.50
N CYS A 134 5.86 -12.60 -17.07
CA CYS A 134 6.52 -13.84 -16.65
C CYS A 134 7.94 -13.47 -16.20
N ILE A 135 8.26 -13.65 -14.92
CA ILE A 135 9.52 -13.18 -14.32
C ILE A 135 10.39 -14.36 -13.91
N SER A 136 11.53 -14.51 -14.59
CA SER A 136 12.62 -15.40 -14.16
C SER A 136 13.39 -14.78 -12.99
N LEU A 137 13.27 -15.36 -11.80
CA LEU A 137 14.03 -14.97 -10.62
C LEU A 137 15.49 -15.46 -10.73
N GLU A 138 16.43 -14.51 -10.68
CA GLU A 138 17.86 -14.75 -10.65
C GLU A 138 18.29 -15.27 -9.27
N PHE A 139 19.31 -16.14 -9.24
CA PHE A 139 19.93 -16.61 -7.98
C PHE A 139 20.48 -15.44 -7.15
N LYS A 140 20.97 -14.39 -7.82
CA LYS A 140 21.43 -13.18 -7.14
C LYS A 140 20.24 -12.30 -6.81
N ARG A 141 19.76 -12.41 -5.57
CA ARG A 141 18.68 -11.61 -4.98
C ARG A 141 18.69 -10.15 -5.45
N SER A 142 19.82 -9.43 -5.35
CA SER A 142 19.89 -7.99 -5.69
C SER A 142 19.42 -7.63 -7.10
N ARG A 143 19.42 -8.59 -8.06
CA ARG A 143 18.90 -8.37 -9.41
C ARG A 143 17.37 -8.52 -9.47
N ASN A 144 16.79 -9.36 -8.62
CA ASN A 144 15.36 -9.64 -8.61
C ASN A 144 14.53 -8.41 -8.26
N PHE A 145 15.01 -7.55 -7.34
CA PHE A 145 14.32 -6.30 -7.02
C PHE A 145 14.03 -5.48 -8.28
N ALA A 146 15.08 -5.21 -9.08
CA ALA A 146 14.99 -4.40 -10.28
C ALA A 146 14.19 -5.06 -11.40
N LEU A 147 14.22 -6.39 -11.50
CA LEU A 147 13.40 -7.14 -12.47
C LEU A 147 11.92 -7.00 -12.15
N ILE A 148 11.54 -7.29 -10.90
CA ILE A 148 10.16 -7.21 -10.44
C ILE A 148 9.66 -5.75 -10.48
N ASP A 149 10.49 -4.79 -10.08
CA ASP A 149 10.18 -3.35 -10.15
C ASP A 149 9.79 -2.90 -11.57
N LYS A 150 10.58 -3.29 -12.59
CA LYS A 150 10.27 -2.98 -14.00
C LYS A 150 8.92 -3.55 -14.44
N VAL A 151 8.61 -4.77 -14.02
CA VAL A 151 7.33 -5.41 -14.38
C VAL A 151 6.17 -4.77 -13.62
N MET A 152 6.33 -4.45 -12.34
CA MET A 152 5.32 -3.71 -11.58
C MET A 152 5.07 -2.31 -12.16
N PHE A 153 6.13 -1.63 -12.59
CA PHE A 153 6.04 -0.34 -13.28
C PHE A 153 5.24 -0.47 -14.59
N ALA A 154 5.56 -1.46 -15.42
CA ALA A 154 4.84 -1.72 -16.68
C ALA A 154 3.35 -2.01 -16.47
N ASN A 155 3.01 -2.70 -15.37
CA ASN A 155 1.63 -2.99 -14.96
C ASN A 155 0.94 -1.83 -14.21
N GLN A 156 1.58 -0.66 -14.15
CA GLN A 156 1.05 0.52 -13.45
C GLN A 156 0.67 0.22 -11.98
N ALA A 157 1.49 -0.56 -11.28
CA ALA A 157 1.21 -1.02 -9.92
C ALA A 157 1.03 0.13 -8.91
N ALA A 158 1.66 1.29 -9.12
CA ALA A 158 1.49 2.48 -8.27
C ALA A 158 0.10 3.15 -8.41
N GLY A 159 -0.68 2.73 -9.41
CA GLY A 159 -1.96 3.33 -9.74
C GLY A 159 -1.84 4.82 -10.06
N ARG A 160 -2.75 5.64 -9.50
CA ARG A 160 -2.83 7.08 -9.81
C ARG A 160 -1.86 7.95 -9.00
N ARG A 161 -1.32 7.45 -7.88
CA ARG A 161 -0.51 8.25 -6.96
C ARG A 161 0.94 7.83 -7.04
N LYS A 162 1.85 8.80 -7.12
CA LYS A 162 3.30 8.55 -7.12
C LYS A 162 3.84 8.07 -5.76
N THR A 163 3.15 8.40 -4.66
CA THR A 163 3.55 8.00 -3.31
C THR A 163 2.33 7.49 -2.56
N VAL A 164 2.55 6.43 -1.78
CA VAL A 164 1.51 5.85 -0.94
C VAL A 164 1.26 6.75 0.27
N ARG A 165 -0.02 6.93 0.64
CA ARG A 165 -0.45 7.75 1.77
C ARG A 165 -0.98 6.85 2.87
N ALA A 166 -0.47 7.01 4.08
CA ALA A 166 -0.99 6.34 5.26
C ALA A 166 -1.93 7.30 6.01
N MET A 167 -3.07 6.76 6.47
CA MET A 167 -4.02 7.50 7.31
C MET A 167 -3.49 7.55 8.75
N CYS A 168 -3.42 8.76 9.31
CA CYS A 168 -2.92 8.97 10.65
C CYS A 168 -4.01 8.72 11.70
N ASP A 169 -3.58 8.32 12.90
CA ASP A 169 -4.48 8.12 14.04
C ASP A 169 -4.93 9.44 14.69
N ALA A 170 -5.83 9.34 15.67
CA ALA A 170 -6.34 10.52 16.36
C ALA A 170 -5.29 11.26 17.19
N LEU A 171 -4.19 10.61 17.56
CA LEU A 171 -3.11 11.18 18.35
C LEU A 171 -2.08 11.93 17.49
N SER A 172 -2.12 11.73 16.17
CA SER A 172 -1.17 12.32 15.24
C SER A 172 -1.39 13.83 15.09
N ASN A 173 -0.36 14.59 15.39
CA ASN A 173 -0.42 16.05 15.45
C ASN A 173 0.90 16.68 15.01
N MET A 174 0.85 17.96 14.71
CA MET A 174 2.02 18.79 14.46
C MET A 174 1.95 20.09 15.22
N SER A 175 3.12 20.66 15.50
CA SER A 175 3.24 22.03 15.95
C SER A 175 4.51 22.69 15.42
N PHE A 176 4.44 24.00 15.22
CA PHE A 176 5.58 24.82 14.88
C PHE A 176 5.39 26.21 15.47
N ASP A 177 6.50 26.90 15.68
CA ASP A 177 6.52 28.25 16.22
C ASP A 177 6.78 29.25 15.09
N ARG A 178 6.09 30.39 15.11
CA ARG A 178 6.33 31.50 14.18
C ARG A 178 6.44 32.80 14.95
N ILE A 179 7.49 33.57 14.65
CA ILE A 179 7.67 34.90 15.22
C ILE A 179 6.82 35.89 14.42
N ARG A 180 5.86 36.50 15.08
CA ARG A 180 5.09 37.64 14.57
C ARG A 180 5.74 38.93 15.06
N VAL A 181 6.01 39.84 14.13
CA VAL A 181 6.44 41.21 14.46
C VAL A 181 5.28 42.14 14.21
N HIS A 182 4.72 42.76 15.26
CA HIS A 182 3.68 43.77 15.14
C HIS A 182 4.05 44.98 16.00
N MET A 183 4.02 46.20 15.45
CA MET A 183 4.30 47.44 16.19
C MET A 183 5.50 47.38 17.16
N ARG A 184 6.62 46.77 16.73
CA ARG A 184 7.87 46.57 17.51
C ARG A 184 7.79 45.55 18.66
N THR A 185 6.68 44.87 18.88
CA THR A 185 6.63 43.66 19.72
C THR A 185 6.91 42.42 18.87
N LYS A 186 7.69 41.49 19.43
CA LYS A 186 7.92 40.15 18.86
C LYS A 186 7.10 39.17 19.68
N GLU A 187 6.07 38.60 19.08
CA GLU A 187 5.27 37.54 19.69
C GLU A 187 5.64 36.20 19.05
N CYS A 188 5.98 35.21 19.87
CA CYS A 188 6.15 33.84 19.38
C CYS A 188 4.78 33.15 19.44
N LEU A 189 4.19 32.89 18.29
CA LEU A 189 2.92 32.18 18.17
C LEU A 189 3.19 30.71 17.87
N ARG A 190 2.60 29.82 18.67
CA ARG A 190 2.67 28.38 18.45
C ARG A 190 1.42 27.89 17.75
N TYR A 191 1.60 27.27 16.59
CA TYR A 191 0.52 26.68 15.80
C TYR A 191 0.42 25.20 16.10
N LYS A 192 -0.82 24.70 16.14
CA LYS A 192 -1.13 23.28 16.34
C LYS A 192 -2.12 22.80 15.30
N ALA A 193 -1.88 21.59 14.80
CA ALA A 193 -2.77 20.95 13.86
C ALA A 193 -2.81 19.44 14.06
N LYS A 194 -3.95 18.84 13.70
CA LYS A 194 -4.12 17.40 13.61
C LYS A 194 -3.70 16.94 12.21
N ILE A 195 -2.85 15.92 12.14
CA ILE A 195 -2.44 15.32 10.86
C ILE A 195 -3.49 14.27 10.46
N LEU A 196 -3.95 14.32 9.21
CA LEU A 196 -4.96 13.39 8.70
C LEU A 196 -4.34 12.25 7.90
N ASP A 197 -3.44 12.57 6.97
CA ASP A 197 -2.69 11.59 6.18
C ASP A 197 -1.26 12.06 5.91
N VAL A 198 -0.36 11.12 5.65
CA VAL A 198 1.05 11.38 5.35
C VAL A 198 1.60 10.41 4.30
N SER A 199 2.44 10.93 3.41
CA SER A 199 3.34 10.17 2.54
C SER A 199 4.79 10.63 2.74
N LEU A 200 5.74 10.02 2.02
CA LEU A 200 7.13 10.49 2.03
C LEU A 200 7.32 11.91 1.45
N GLY A 201 6.36 12.40 0.67
CA GLY A 201 6.45 13.72 0.03
C GLY A 201 5.53 14.78 0.62
N HIS A 202 4.40 14.39 1.21
CA HIS A 202 3.36 15.32 1.62
C HIS A 202 2.69 14.88 2.91
N PHE A 203 2.03 15.80 3.60
CA PHE A 203 1.06 15.50 4.62
C PHE A 203 -0.13 16.44 4.53
N SER A 204 -1.27 16.00 5.04
CA SER A 204 -2.48 16.81 5.16
C SER A 204 -2.84 17.02 6.62
N CYS A 205 -3.40 18.18 6.95
CA CYS A 205 -3.73 18.53 8.32
C CYS A 205 -4.91 19.50 8.41
N ILE A 206 -5.45 19.59 9.62
CA ILE A 206 -6.46 20.54 10.03
C ILE A 206 -5.92 21.26 11.27
N PHE A 207 -5.86 22.59 11.23
CA PHE A 207 -5.45 23.38 12.40
C PHE A 207 -6.52 23.32 13.50
N THR A 208 -6.09 23.12 14.75
CA THR A 208 -6.99 23.01 15.90
C THR A 208 -7.29 24.36 16.54
N ASP A 209 -6.39 25.32 16.34
CA ASP A 209 -6.52 26.71 16.76
C ASP A 209 -6.68 27.58 15.51
N TYR A 210 -7.29 28.77 15.62
CA TYR A 210 -7.48 29.69 14.49
C TYR A 210 -6.14 29.97 13.81
N PRO A 211 -5.87 29.36 12.63
CA PRO A 211 -4.58 29.56 12.00
C PRO A 211 -4.58 30.97 11.43
N TYR A 212 -3.57 31.76 11.79
CA TYR A 212 -3.12 32.85 10.96
C TYR A 212 -3.02 32.38 9.51
N GLU A 213 -3.39 33.25 8.57
CA GLU A 213 -3.36 32.93 7.16
C GLU A 213 -1.91 32.61 6.76
N ILE A 214 -1.62 31.32 6.56
CA ILE A 214 -0.36 30.87 5.98
C ILE A 214 -0.51 31.02 4.46
N PRO A 215 0.20 31.96 3.82
CA PRO A 215 0.22 32.06 2.37
C PRO A 215 0.53 30.72 1.69
N LEU A 216 -0.12 30.49 0.56
CA LEU A 216 0.28 29.42 -0.34
C LEU A 216 1.75 29.61 -0.74
N TYR A 217 2.46 28.50 -0.80
CA TYR A 217 3.90 28.39 -1.06
C TYR A 217 4.80 28.96 0.02
N GLU A 218 4.27 29.34 1.19
CA GLU A 218 5.10 29.69 2.32
C GLU A 218 5.79 28.45 2.91
N LYS A 219 7.11 28.55 3.11
CA LYS A 219 7.92 27.56 3.83
C LYS A 219 7.74 27.76 5.34
N VAL A 220 7.37 26.68 6.02
CA VAL A 220 7.33 26.56 7.47
C VAL A 220 8.50 25.69 7.89
N GLU A 221 9.34 26.22 8.75
CA GLU A 221 10.54 25.55 9.25
C GLU A 221 10.27 24.94 10.63
N ASP A 222 11.04 23.91 10.98
CA ASP A 222 10.99 23.30 12.31
C ASP A 222 9.60 22.81 12.74
N ILE A 223 8.93 22.08 11.86
CA ILE A 223 7.67 21.42 12.20
C ILE A 223 7.98 20.19 13.03
N ILE A 224 7.52 20.19 14.28
CA ILE A 224 7.55 19.04 15.17
C ILE A 224 6.30 18.22 14.92
N MET A 225 6.46 16.98 14.48
CA MET A 225 5.35 16.08 14.13
C MET A 225 5.38 14.82 14.99
N LEU A 226 4.22 14.44 15.50
CA LEU A 226 3.93 13.13 16.06
C LEU A 226 3.05 12.37 15.07
N ILE A 227 3.55 11.26 14.53
CA ILE A 227 2.84 10.44 13.54
C ILE A 227 2.74 9.02 14.08
N ASN A 228 1.54 8.60 14.49
CA ASN A 228 1.26 7.27 15.07
C ASN A 228 2.34 6.79 16.06
N GLY A 229 2.82 7.67 16.94
CA GLY A 229 3.82 7.37 17.97
C GLY A 229 5.29 7.62 17.61
N ILE A 230 5.62 8.02 16.37
CA ILE A 230 6.98 8.46 16.02
C ILE A 230 7.08 9.99 15.99
N HIS A 231 8.19 10.52 16.52
CA HIS A 231 8.52 11.94 16.44
C HIS A 231 9.46 12.21 15.28
N ILE A 232 9.07 13.11 14.38
CA ILE A 232 9.93 13.63 13.31
C ILE A 232 9.95 15.16 13.33
N ARG A 233 11.05 15.72 12.85
CA ARG A 233 11.21 17.16 12.60
C ARG A 233 11.41 17.37 11.10
N ALA A 234 10.70 18.33 10.53
CA ALA A 234 10.73 18.59 9.09
C ALA A 234 10.44 20.06 8.78
N ASP A 235 10.92 20.53 7.62
CA ASP A 235 10.42 21.75 7.01
C ASP A 235 9.38 21.37 5.95
N ALA A 236 8.42 22.24 5.69
CA ALA A 236 7.43 22.01 4.66
C ALA A 236 6.88 23.29 4.05
N VAL A 237 6.41 23.19 2.81
CA VAL A 237 5.78 24.30 2.08
C VAL A 237 4.28 24.03 1.97
N LEU A 238 3.44 25.02 2.28
CA LEU A 238 2.00 24.90 2.06
C LEU A 238 1.70 24.91 0.56
N VAL A 239 1.23 23.81 -0.01
CA VAL A 239 0.99 23.70 -1.46
C VAL A 239 -0.48 23.75 -1.85
N MET A 240 -1.39 23.51 -0.90
CA MET A 240 -2.81 23.57 -1.15
C MET A 240 -3.57 23.89 0.14
N LYS A 241 -4.55 24.78 0.02
CA LYS A 241 -5.58 25.05 1.02
C LYS A 241 -6.92 24.74 0.38
N ARG A 242 -7.72 23.91 1.02
CA ARG A 242 -9.10 23.63 0.60
C ARG A 242 -10.03 24.07 1.71
N GLU A 243 -10.72 25.17 1.47
CA GLU A 243 -11.74 25.68 2.35
C GLU A 243 -13.00 24.83 2.19
N ASN A 244 -13.59 24.45 3.31
CA ASN A 244 -14.87 23.75 3.34
C ASN A 244 -15.87 24.68 4.05
N PRO A 245 -16.99 25.05 3.41
CA PRO A 245 -17.97 25.96 4.02
C PRO A 245 -18.59 25.43 5.31
N ASN A 246 -18.62 24.10 5.49
CA ASN A 246 -19.31 23.41 6.58
C ASN A 246 -18.37 22.59 7.49
N SER A 247 -17.05 22.69 7.32
CA SER A 247 -16.08 21.96 8.15
C SER A 247 -14.75 22.71 8.21
N ASP A 248 -13.82 22.24 9.04
CA ASP A 248 -12.50 22.83 9.09
C ASP A 248 -11.79 22.79 7.72
N SER A 249 -10.95 23.80 7.47
CA SER A 249 -10.16 23.91 6.26
C SER A 249 -9.05 22.87 6.23
N LEU A 250 -8.86 22.23 5.08
CA LEU A 250 -7.82 21.24 4.85
C LEU A 250 -6.57 21.93 4.29
N TYR A 251 -5.43 21.64 4.91
CA TYR A 251 -4.13 22.15 4.47
C TYR A 251 -3.24 20.98 4.04
N VAL A 252 -2.60 21.11 2.89
CA VAL A 252 -1.66 20.12 2.37
C VAL A 252 -0.29 20.75 2.25
N PHE A 253 0.67 20.14 2.93
CA PHE A 253 2.06 20.56 2.93
C PHE A 253 2.91 19.56 2.16
N MET A 254 3.92 20.08 1.46
CA MET A 254 4.97 19.29 0.82
C MET A 254 6.25 19.39 1.64
N PHE A 255 6.88 18.27 1.97
CA PHE A 255 8.13 18.27 2.71
C PHE A 255 9.25 18.91 1.90
N THR A 256 10.10 19.66 2.60
CA THR A 256 11.30 20.29 2.05
C THR A 256 12.49 20.07 2.98
N ARG A 257 13.68 20.03 2.40
CA ARG A 257 14.94 20.04 3.14
C ARG A 257 15.31 21.48 3.53
N PRO A 258 16.26 21.67 4.46
CA PRO A 258 16.69 23.00 4.89
C PRO A 258 17.19 23.87 3.72
N ASP A 259 17.83 23.24 2.72
CA ASP A 259 18.33 23.89 1.49
C ASP A 259 17.23 24.27 0.50
N GLY A 260 15.95 24.00 0.82
CA GLY A 260 14.80 24.27 -0.04
C GLY A 260 14.52 23.18 -1.08
N SER A 261 15.36 22.16 -1.18
CA SER A 261 15.10 21.02 -2.08
C SER A 261 13.92 20.17 -1.59
N SER A 262 13.26 19.46 -2.50
CA SER A 262 12.06 18.68 -2.17
C SER A 262 12.38 17.42 -1.35
N GLY A 263 11.48 17.10 -0.41
CA GLY A 263 11.49 15.87 0.38
C GLY A 263 12.05 16.04 1.78
N LEU A 264 12.11 14.92 2.50
CA LEU A 264 12.61 14.85 3.88
C LEU A 264 14.14 14.74 3.94
N GLN A 265 14.70 15.05 5.11
CA GLN A 265 16.06 14.64 5.46
C GLN A 265 16.15 13.11 5.52
N ALA A 266 17.33 12.54 5.22
CA ALA A 266 17.50 11.11 5.05
C ALA A 266 17.02 10.27 6.26
N ASP A 267 17.37 10.66 7.49
CA ASP A 267 16.94 9.94 8.70
C ASP A 267 15.42 9.98 8.88
N SER A 268 14.82 11.18 8.80
CA SER A 268 13.36 11.36 8.88
C SER A 268 12.64 10.59 7.78
N ALA A 269 13.19 10.55 6.55
CA ALA A 269 12.63 9.81 5.44
C ALA A 269 12.60 8.30 5.70
N VAL A 270 13.71 7.73 6.20
CA VAL A 270 13.80 6.30 6.54
C VAL A 270 12.82 5.95 7.67
N ARG A 271 12.79 6.75 8.74
CA ARG A 271 11.91 6.50 9.89
C ARG A 271 10.44 6.61 9.53
N LEU A 272 10.07 7.64 8.77
CA LEU A 272 8.70 7.82 8.30
C LEU A 272 8.31 6.73 7.28
N GLY A 273 9.20 6.37 6.36
CA GLY A 273 8.95 5.32 5.37
C GLY A 273 8.61 3.97 6.02
N LYS A 274 9.42 3.54 6.99
CA LYS A 274 9.14 2.35 7.79
C LYS A 274 7.79 2.43 8.51
N LYS A 275 7.46 3.60 9.05
CA LYS A 275 6.20 3.80 9.76
C LYS A 275 4.99 3.76 8.83
N ILE A 276 5.06 4.41 7.67
CA ILE A 276 4.02 4.36 6.63
C ILE A 276 3.81 2.90 6.20
N TYR A 277 4.90 2.16 5.94
CA TYR A 277 4.81 0.74 5.62
C TYR A 277 4.06 -0.05 6.69
N GLN A 278 4.42 0.11 7.96
CA GLN A 278 3.74 -0.56 9.07
C GLN A 278 2.25 -0.19 9.14
N MET A 279 1.91 1.10 9.01
CA MET A 279 0.53 1.59 9.08
C MET A 279 -0.34 0.93 8.00
N ILE A 280 0.14 0.91 6.76
CA ILE A 280 -0.60 0.39 5.60
C ILE A 280 -0.64 -1.13 5.63
N THR A 281 0.49 -1.77 5.95
CA THR A 281 0.60 -3.22 5.92
C THR A 281 -0.16 -3.88 7.04
N ASN A 282 -0.17 -3.30 8.25
CA ASN A 282 -0.91 -3.88 9.37
C ASN A 282 -2.42 -3.87 9.13
N GLU A 283 -2.97 -2.79 8.54
CA GLU A 283 -4.40 -2.73 8.24
C GLU A 283 -4.80 -3.79 7.19
N THR A 284 -4.08 -3.87 6.07
CA THR A 284 -4.37 -4.86 5.03
C THR A 284 -4.15 -6.30 5.51
N LYS A 285 -3.04 -6.58 6.22
CA LYS A 285 -2.78 -7.92 6.77
C LYS A 285 -3.85 -8.34 7.76
N LYS A 286 -4.35 -7.41 8.60
CA LYS A 286 -5.44 -7.70 9.54
C LYS A 286 -6.73 -8.09 8.80
N VAL A 287 -7.13 -7.30 7.79
CA VAL A 287 -8.33 -7.61 6.99
C VAL A 287 -8.24 -8.97 6.32
N LEU A 288 -7.09 -9.29 5.71
CA LEU A 288 -6.87 -10.59 5.09
C LEU A 288 -6.86 -11.72 6.13
N HIS A 289 -6.22 -11.52 7.28
CA HIS A 289 -6.19 -12.50 8.36
C HIS A 289 -7.60 -12.83 8.87
N ASP A 290 -8.41 -11.81 9.15
CA ASP A 290 -9.78 -11.96 9.63
C ASP A 290 -10.64 -12.69 8.57
N ALA A 291 -10.49 -12.33 7.29
CA ALA A 291 -11.20 -12.97 6.18
C ALA A 291 -10.82 -14.45 6.00
N PHE A 292 -9.52 -14.77 6.00
CA PHE A 292 -9.04 -16.15 5.84
C PHE A 292 -9.42 -17.03 7.04
N SER A 293 -9.32 -16.48 8.26
CA SER A 293 -9.68 -17.21 9.47
C SER A 293 -11.16 -17.55 9.50
N LYS A 294 -12.03 -16.59 9.12
CA LYS A 294 -13.47 -16.81 9.02
C LYS A 294 -13.80 -17.89 7.98
N ALA A 295 -13.26 -17.78 6.77
CA ALA A 295 -13.50 -18.77 5.72
C ALA A 295 -13.00 -20.17 6.09
N GLY A 296 -11.89 -20.25 6.83
CA GLY A 296 -11.38 -21.53 7.35
C GLY A 296 -12.31 -22.21 8.34
N ILE A 297 -13.00 -21.44 9.19
CA ILE A 297 -14.01 -21.97 10.11
C ILE A 297 -15.21 -22.50 9.32
N GLU A 298 -15.64 -21.78 8.29
CA GLU A 298 -16.74 -22.19 7.41
C GLU A 298 -16.43 -23.51 6.68
N GLU A 299 -15.26 -23.63 6.05
CA GLU A 299 -14.83 -24.85 5.34
C GLU A 299 -14.76 -26.08 6.27
N ARG A 300 -14.25 -25.90 7.50
CA ARG A 300 -14.18 -26.99 8.50
C ARG A 300 -15.56 -27.44 8.96
N ASN A 301 -16.48 -26.50 9.15
CA ASN A 301 -17.85 -26.82 9.55
C ASN A 301 -18.59 -27.55 8.44
N GLU A 302 -18.46 -27.13 7.18
CA GLU A 302 -19.07 -27.82 6.02
C GLU A 302 -18.57 -29.27 5.87
N THR A 303 -17.29 -29.51 6.17
CA THR A 303 -16.69 -30.86 6.12
C THR A 303 -17.19 -31.78 7.25
N LEU A 304 -17.69 -31.23 8.36
CA LEU A 304 -18.24 -31.99 9.49
C LEU A 304 -19.72 -32.39 9.28
N PHE A 305 -20.39 -31.80 8.28
CA PHE A 305 -21.79 -32.08 7.95
C PHE A 305 -21.96 -32.90 6.65
N LEU A 306 -20.85 -33.33 6.04
CA LEU A 306 -20.78 -34.25 4.90
C LEU A 306 -20.24 -35.62 5.36
#